data_AF-A0A1Q7ATT4-F1
#
_entry.id   AF-A0A1Q7ATT4-F1
#
_cell.length_a   1.000
_cell.length_b   1.000
_cell.length_c   1.000
_cell.angle_alpha   90.00
_cell.angle_beta   90.00
_cell.angle_gamma   90.00
#
_symmetry.space_group_name_H-M   'P 1'
#
loop_
_entity.id
_entity.type
_entity.pdbx_description
1 polymer ?
#
loop_
_entity_poly.entity_id
_entity_poly.type
_entity_poly.pdbx_seq_one_letter_code
_entity_poly.pdbx_strand_id
1 'polypeptide(L)'
;MTGDQWRSEFESRWERLSPDRRGKIVIVLWCHATAVVLIDGALAGYLAVSAVRIWRRREQGWVRAVAGGGRWRTIAALTVASAVQQAIGRSAVKRLVTRD
;
A
#
# COMPACT_ATOMS: atom_id res chain seq x y z
N MET A 1 -11.64 -10.98 21.70
CA MET A 1 -11.72 -12.00 20.65
C MET A 1 -10.38 -12.69 20.49
N THR A 2 -10.34 -14.01 20.63
CA THR A 2 -9.24 -14.83 20.13
C THR A 2 -9.31 -14.92 18.60
N GLY A 3 -8.17 -15.09 17.92
CA GLY A 3 -8.10 -15.10 16.45
C GLY A 3 -8.99 -16.16 15.78
N ASP A 4 -9.32 -17.24 16.48
CA ASP A 4 -10.20 -18.29 15.99
C ASP A 4 -11.69 -17.93 16.07
N GLN A 5 -12.09 -17.17 17.10
CA GLN A 5 -13.46 -16.62 17.19
C GLN A 5 -13.75 -15.69 16.02
N TRP A 6 -12.82 -14.79 15.70
CA TRP A 6 -12.96 -13.89 14.56
C TRP A 6 -13.05 -14.63 13.22
N ARG A 7 -12.24 -15.68 13.05
CA ARG A 7 -12.23 -16.49 11.81
C ARG A 7 -13.57 -17.18 11.59
N SER A 8 -14.10 -17.81 12.64
CA SER A 8 -15.40 -18.51 12.59
C SER A 8 -16.58 -17.57 12.32
N GLU A 9 -16.57 -16.38 12.91
CA GLU A 9 -17.63 -15.39 12.69
C GLU A 9 -17.58 -14.84 11.26
N PHE A 10 -16.38 -14.53 10.76
CA PHE A 10 -16.18 -14.08 9.39
C PHE A 10 -16.64 -15.13 8.38
N GLU A 11 -16.28 -16.40 8.59
CA GLU A 11 -16.68 -17.52 7.73
C GLU A 11 -18.20 -17.68 7.70
N SER A 12 -18.86 -17.62 8.87
CA SER A 12 -20.33 -17.68 8.95
C SER A 12 -21.04 -16.51 8.27
N ARG A 13 -20.44 -15.31 8.23
CA ARG A 13 -21.01 -14.13 7.54
C ARG A 13 -20.74 -14.20 6.05
N TRP A 14 -19.57 -14.71 5.66
CA TRP A 14 -19.20 -14.95 4.28
C TRP A 14 -20.13 -15.96 3.61
N GLU A 15 -20.45 -17.06 4.29
CA GLU A 15 -21.38 -18.10 3.82
C GLU A 15 -22.81 -17.60 3.64
N ARG A 16 -23.22 -16.56 4.35
CA ARG A 16 -24.54 -15.93 4.20
C ARG A 16 -24.63 -14.94 3.05
N LEU A 17 -23.50 -14.53 2.46
CA LEU A 17 -23.51 -13.62 1.31
C LEU A 17 -23.89 -14.36 0.03
N SER A 18 -24.68 -13.69 -0.82
CA SER A 18 -24.96 -14.19 -2.17
C SER A 18 -23.66 -14.30 -3.00
N PRO A 19 -23.59 -15.24 -3.96
CA PRO A 19 -22.41 -15.43 -4.81
C PRO A 19 -21.94 -14.12 -5.49
N ASP A 20 -22.87 -13.29 -5.97
CA ASP A 20 -22.55 -12.00 -6.60
C ASP A 20 -21.87 -11.01 -5.64
N ARG A 21 -22.27 -11.00 -4.37
CA ARG A 21 -21.65 -10.12 -3.36
C ARG A 21 -20.25 -10.63 -3.00
N ARG A 22 -20.06 -11.95 -2.90
CA ARG A 22 -18.74 -12.55 -2.68
C ARG A 22 -17.78 -12.20 -3.82
N GLY A 23 -18.23 -12.36 -5.07
CA GLY A 23 -17.44 -12.01 -6.25
C GLY A 23 -16.99 -10.55 -6.25
N LYS A 24 -17.91 -9.62 -5.96
CA LYS A 24 -17.58 -8.19 -5.85
C LYS A 24 -16.54 -7.90 -4.76
N ILE A 25 -16.66 -8.53 -3.58
CA ILE A 25 -15.72 -8.33 -2.48
C ILE A 25 -14.32 -8.84 -2.86
N VAL A 26 -14.23 -10.04 -3.46
CA VAL A 26 -12.95 -10.61 -3.92
C VAL A 26 -12.29 -9.70 -4.95
N ILE A 27 -13.05 -9.20 -5.94
CA ILE A 27 -12.53 -8.29 -6.96
C ILE A 27 -12.00 -7.01 -6.33
N VAL A 28 -12.75 -6.39 -5.41
CA VAL A 28 -12.30 -5.17 -4.72
C VAL A 28 -11.04 -5.43 -3.91
N LEU A 29 -10.97 -6.55 -3.20
CA LEU A 29 -9.80 -6.92 -2.40
C LEU A 29 -8.57 -7.16 -3.28
N TRP A 30 -8.75 -7.84 -4.40
CA TRP A 30 -7.70 -8.10 -5.38
C TRP A 30 -7.20 -6.81 -6.05
N CYS A 31 -8.10 -5.91 -6.44
CA CYS A 31 -7.76 -4.59 -6.97
C CYS A 31 -6.98 -3.77 -5.93
N HIS A 32 -7.40 -3.81 -4.67
CA HIS A 32 -6.71 -3.12 -3.59
C HIS A 32 -5.29 -3.67 -3.37
N ALA A 33 -5.14 -5.00 -3.28
CA ALA A 33 -3.84 -5.66 -3.14
C ALA A 33 -2.90 -5.33 -4.30
N THR A 34 -3.42 -5.38 -5.53
CA THR A 34 -2.66 -5.03 -6.74
C THR A 34 -2.20 -3.57 -6.69
N ALA A 35 -3.06 -2.64 -6.30
CA ALA A 35 -2.72 -1.23 -6.22
C ALA A 35 -1.60 -0.97 -5.19
N VAL A 36 -1.65 -1.62 -4.02
CA VAL A 36 -0.61 -1.53 -2.99
C VAL A 36 0.74 -2.01 -3.53
N VAL A 37 0.76 -3.21 -4.13
CA VAL A 37 1.99 -3.79 -4.70
C VAL A 37 2.59 -2.91 -5.79
N LEU A 38 1.75 -2.33 -6.67
CA LEU A 38 2.22 -1.45 -7.72
C LEU A 38 2.78 -0.13 -7.18
N ILE A 39 2.13 0.49 -6.19
CA ILE A 39 2.60 1.75 -5.60
C ILE A 39 3.92 1.55 -4.86
N ASP A 40 4.01 0.51 -4.03
CA ASP A 40 5.22 0.24 -3.26
C ASP A 40 6.37 -0.22 -4.18
N GLY A 41 6.06 -1.03 -5.19
CA GLY A 41 7.03 -1.44 -6.22
C GLY A 41 7.55 -0.25 -7.03
N ALA A 42 6.67 0.67 -7.43
CA ALA A 42 7.07 1.91 -8.08
C ALA A 42 7.96 2.75 -7.16
N LEU A 43 7.57 2.94 -5.91
CA LEU A 43 8.35 3.71 -4.93
C LEU A 43 9.77 3.15 -4.77
N ALA A 44 9.89 1.83 -4.59
CA ALA A 44 11.17 1.15 -4.50
C ALA A 44 12.03 1.35 -5.77
N GLY A 45 11.42 1.22 -6.95
CA GLY A 45 12.11 1.45 -8.23
C GLY A 45 12.61 2.89 -8.39
N TYR A 46 11.77 3.88 -8.06
CA TYR A 46 12.15 5.30 -8.13
C TYR A 46 13.24 5.66 -7.11
N LEU A 47 13.22 5.05 -5.92
CA LEU A 47 14.28 5.21 -4.93
C LEU A 47 15.59 4.60 -5.41
N ALA A 48 15.56 3.38 -5.95
CA ALA A 48 16.75 2.72 -6.48
C ALA A 48 17.39 3.52 -7.62
N VAL A 49 16.59 3.97 -8.60
CA VAL A 49 17.09 4.82 -9.71
C VAL A 49 17.64 6.14 -9.19
N SER A 50 16.99 6.76 -8.20
CA SER A 50 17.47 8.00 -7.58
C SER A 50 18.79 7.78 -6.85
N ALA A 51 18.93 6.69 -6.09
CA ALA A 51 20.16 6.33 -5.39
C ALA A 51 21.33 6.12 -6.38
N VAL A 52 21.10 5.39 -7.48
CA VAL A 52 22.11 5.21 -8.54
C VAL A 52 22.54 6.54 -9.15
N ARG A 53 21.60 7.45 -9.41
CA ARG A 53 21.91 8.79 -9.96
C ARG A 53 22.70 9.65 -8.99
N ILE A 54 22.33 9.64 -7.70
CA ILE A 54 23.04 10.34 -6.64
C ILE A 54 24.47 9.81 -6.53
N TRP A 55 24.62 8.49 -6.52
CA TRP A 55 25.93 7.83 -6.44
C TRP A 55 26.85 8.19 -7.61
N ARG A 56 26.31 8.27 -8.83
CA ARG A 56 27.05 8.71 -10.02
C ARG A 56 27.48 10.17 -9.95
N ARG A 57 26.72 11.03 -9.29
CA ARG A 57 26.98 12.48 -9.18
C ARG A 57 27.72 12.89 -7.90
N ARG A 58 28.15 11.93 -7.08
CA ARG A 58 28.78 12.19 -5.77
C ARG A 58 29.98 13.13 -5.83
N GLU A 59 30.74 13.10 -6.93
CA GLU A 59 31.93 13.92 -7.14
C GLU A 59 31.61 15.42 -7.28
N GLN A 60 30.35 15.77 -7.57
CA GLN A 60 29.88 17.17 -7.65
C GLN A 60 29.41 17.71 -6.27
N GLY A 61 29.55 16.90 -5.21
CA GLY A 61 29.08 17.19 -3.86
C GLY A 61 27.72 16.55 -3.55
N TRP A 62 27.60 15.94 -2.38
CA TRP A 62 26.41 15.18 -1.94
C TRP A 62 25.12 15.99 -2.01
N VAL A 63 25.14 17.26 -1.58
CA VAL A 63 23.95 18.12 -1.57
C VAL A 63 23.40 18.34 -2.98
N ARG A 64 24.26 18.67 -3.95
CA ARG A 64 23.87 18.83 -5.36
C ARG A 64 23.46 17.51 -5.99
N ALA A 65 24.14 16.42 -5.65
CA ALA A 65 23.82 15.09 -6.14
C ALA A 65 22.41 14.64 -5.70
N VAL A 66 22.05 14.87 -4.43
CA VAL A 66 20.71 14.58 -3.88
C VAL A 66 19.66 15.48 -4.50
N ALA A 67 19.90 16.80 -4.54
CA ALA A 67 18.93 17.76 -5.09
C ALA A 67 18.60 17.49 -6.57
N GLY A 68 19.62 17.18 -7.39
CA GLY A 68 19.45 16.95 -8.83
C GLY A 68 19.25 15.48 -9.25
N GLY A 69 19.59 14.53 -8.39
CA GLY A 69 19.56 13.09 -8.69
C GLY A 69 18.21 12.43 -8.41
N GLY A 70 17.42 12.99 -7.48
CA GLY A 70 16.17 12.39 -7.03
C GLY A 70 14.93 12.86 -7.79
N ARG A 71 14.03 11.90 -8.10
CA ARG A 71 12.68 12.20 -8.60
C ARG A 71 11.72 12.50 -7.45
N TRP A 72 12.06 13.51 -6.64
CA TRP A 72 11.44 13.78 -5.34
C TRP A 72 9.94 14.04 -5.39
N ARG A 73 9.44 14.71 -6.44
CA ARG A 73 8.00 14.95 -6.63
C ARG A 73 7.23 13.62 -6.80
N THR A 74 7.77 12.69 -7.59
CA THR A 74 7.17 11.37 -7.81
C THR A 74 7.26 10.51 -6.56
N ILE A 75 8.41 10.50 -5.88
CA ILE A 75 8.59 9.80 -4.61
C ILE A 75 7.60 10.32 -3.57
N ALA A 76 7.47 11.64 -3.41
CA ALA A 76 6.52 12.24 -2.47
C ALA A 76 5.06 11.85 -2.80
N ALA A 77 4.66 11.90 -4.08
CA ALA A 77 3.32 11.49 -4.48
C ALA A 77 3.05 10.00 -4.18
N LEU A 78 4.00 9.12 -4.48
CA LEU A 78 3.89 7.69 -4.20
C LEU A 78 3.87 7.39 -2.69
N THR A 79 4.69 8.10 -1.90
CA THR A 79 4.68 7.99 -0.44
C THR A 79 3.34 8.41 0.14
N VAL A 80 2.76 9.52 -0.33
CA VAL A 80 1.41 9.96 0.09
C VAL A 80 0.37 8.91 -0.32
N ALA A 81 0.44 8.38 -1.53
CA ALA A 81 -0.48 7.33 -1.99
C ALA A 81 -0.39 6.06 -1.14
N SER A 82 0.82 5.60 -0.81
CA SER A 82 1.04 4.44 0.06
C SER A 82 0.52 4.70 1.48
N ALA A 83 0.78 5.88 2.05
CA ALA A 83 0.28 6.27 3.37
C ALA A 83 -1.26 6.32 3.42
N VAL A 84 -1.90 6.88 2.41
CA VAL A 84 -3.38 6.91 2.28
C VAL A 84 -3.93 5.50 2.19
N GLN A 85 -3.33 4.62 1.39
CA GLN A 85 -3.77 3.23 1.28
C GLN A 85 -3.63 2.46 2.60
N GLN A 86 -2.51 2.62 3.31
CA GLN A 86 -2.32 2.01 4.63
C GLN A 86 -3.33 2.55 5.65
N ALA A 87 -3.65 3.85 5.61
CA ALA A 87 -4.66 4.46 6.48
C ALA A 87 -6.07 3.93 6.18
N ILE A 88 -6.41 3.74 4.90
CA ILE A 88 -7.68 3.11 4.49
C ILE A 88 -7.72 1.66 4.97
N GLY A 89 -6.65 0.88 4.77
CA GLY A 89 -6.57 -0.50 5.24
C GLY A 89 -6.72 -0.59 6.76
N ARG A 90 -6.00 0.23 7.53
CA ARG A 90 -6.13 0.31 8.99
C ARG A 90 -7.52 0.76 9.43
N SER A 91 -8.14 1.71 8.74
CA SER A 91 -9.48 2.21 9.08
C SER A 91 -10.56 1.19 8.75
N ALA A 92 -10.43 0.45 7.64
CA ALA A 92 -11.31 -0.66 7.29
C ALA A 92 -11.21 -1.78 8.32
N VAL A 93 -9.99 -2.18 8.69
CA VAL A 93 -9.73 -3.16 9.76
C VAL A 93 -10.25 -2.67 11.10
N LYS A 94 -9.99 -1.41 11.48
CA LYS A 94 -10.48 -0.84 12.73
C LYS A 94 -11.99 -0.76 12.76
N ARG A 95 -12.66 -0.34 11.68
CA ARG A 95 -14.13 -0.35 11.58
C ARG A 95 -14.72 -1.75 11.64
N LEU A 96 -14.01 -2.77 11.16
CA LEU A 96 -14.42 -4.16 11.32
C LEU A 96 -14.28 -4.64 12.78
N VAL A 97 -13.29 -4.14 13.52
CA VAL A 97 -13.02 -4.50 14.93
C VAL A 97 -13.84 -3.67 15.93
N THR A 98 -14.27 -2.45 15.57
CA THR A 98 -15.00 -1.54 16.48
C THR A 98 -16.52 -1.58 16.27
N ARG A 99 -17.01 -2.47 15.40
CA ARG A 99 -18.44 -2.75 15.23
C ARG A 99 -18.81 -4.02 16.01
N ASP A 100 -18.37 -4.04 17.25
CA ASP A 100 -18.88 -4.83 18.38
C ASP A 100 -19.51 -3.84 19.37
#